data_AF-R6V3H0-F1
#
_entry.id   AF-R6V3H0-F1
#
_cell.length_a   1.000
_cell.length_b   1.000
_cell.length_c   1.000
_cell.angle_alpha   90.00
_cell.angle_beta   90.00
_cell.angle_gamma   90.00
#
_symmetry.space_group_name_H-M   'P 1'
#
loop_
_entity.id
_entity.type
_entity.pdbx_description
1 polymer ?
#
loop_
_entity_poly.entity_id
_entity_poly.type
_entity_poly.pdbx_seq_one_letter_code
_entity_poly.pdbx_strand_id
1 'polypeptide(L)'
;MFHVLDEFGMGDKKDEVKQWYDGFTFGEHKDIYNPWSITNYLDKRKTYPYWASTSSNGLVSRLIRTASADVKEKMEDLLNGREIVVSFDEQIVYNQLDHNENAIWSLLLASGYLKVKHVDYRGITREPWYTLDITNIETLSMFTTMFQDWFQNQDANYGYFMKALINGDLEAMNYYMNKVALATFSYFDVGSGNGSDPEPERFYHGFVLGLIAERAGIYEIRSNRESGFGRYDIMMIPQEREKYPAIIIEFKVCSRMKKETLEEAVQSALDQIVDKNYDAELLSQGIAADMIRHYGFAFEGKRVLIG
;
A
#
# COMPACT_ATOMS: atom_id res chain seq x y z
N MET A 1 11.28 -18.04 22.81
CA MET A 1 11.39 -16.58 22.66
C MET A 1 11.16 -15.84 23.98
N PHE A 2 9.97 -15.89 24.58
CA PHE A 2 9.65 -15.10 25.77
C PHE A 2 10.55 -15.35 26.99
N HIS A 3 11.05 -16.58 27.17
CA HIS A 3 12.07 -16.89 28.18
C HIS A 3 13.37 -16.07 28.00
N VAL A 4 13.81 -15.87 26.75
CA VAL A 4 15.01 -15.10 26.43
C VAL A 4 14.79 -13.61 26.75
N LEU A 5 13.60 -13.07 26.49
CA LEU A 5 13.28 -11.70 26.90
C LEU A 5 13.29 -11.53 28.41
N ASP A 6 12.78 -12.51 29.16
CA ASP A 6 12.78 -12.48 30.62
C ASP A 6 14.22 -12.53 31.17
N GLU A 7 15.10 -13.37 30.60
CA GLU A 7 16.53 -13.44 30.98
C GLU A 7 17.28 -12.13 30.71
N PHE A 8 16.89 -11.38 29.68
CA PHE A 8 17.47 -10.07 29.34
C PHE A 8 16.79 -8.90 30.08
N GLY A 9 15.83 -9.18 30.97
CA GLY A 9 15.12 -8.17 31.76
C GLY A 9 14.12 -7.34 30.94
N MET A 10 13.60 -7.89 29.84
CA MET A 10 12.68 -7.24 28.89
C MET A 10 11.32 -7.94 28.83
N GLY A 11 10.86 -8.49 29.95
CA GLY A 11 9.59 -9.23 30.01
C GLY A 11 8.36 -8.38 29.66
N ASP A 12 8.45 -7.06 29.84
CA ASP A 12 7.45 -6.06 29.46
C ASP A 12 7.37 -5.81 27.94
N LYS A 13 8.34 -6.31 27.15
CA LYS A 13 8.44 -6.08 25.71
C LYS A 13 7.90 -7.22 24.84
N LYS A 14 7.30 -8.24 25.47
CA LYS A 14 6.81 -9.45 24.76
C LYS A 14 5.82 -9.13 23.65
N ASP A 15 4.84 -8.27 23.90
CA ASP A 15 3.81 -7.92 22.92
C ASP A 15 4.38 -7.13 21.74
N GLU A 16 5.27 -6.16 22.02
CA GLU A 16 5.97 -5.37 21.00
C GLU A 16 6.81 -6.29 20.10
N VAL A 17 7.61 -7.17 20.71
CA VAL A 17 8.47 -8.13 20.00
C VAL A 17 7.64 -9.12 19.19
N LYS A 18 6.49 -9.55 19.71
CA LYS A 18 5.55 -10.41 18.99
C LYS A 18 5.02 -9.73 17.73
N GLN A 19 4.55 -8.49 17.84
CA GLN A 19 4.04 -7.74 16.69
C GLN A 19 5.11 -7.49 15.61
N TRP A 20 6.35 -7.28 16.02
CA TRP A 20 7.44 -6.95 15.12
C TRP A 20 8.08 -8.16 14.42
N TYR A 21 8.23 -9.28 15.11
CA TYR A 21 9.15 -10.34 14.67
C TYR A 21 8.57 -11.75 14.64
N ASP A 22 7.34 -11.93 15.13
CA ASP A 22 6.62 -13.21 15.09
C ASP A 22 5.99 -13.46 13.70
N GLY A 23 5.44 -14.66 13.48
CA GLY A 23 4.51 -14.93 12.39
C GLY A 23 5.07 -15.75 11.24
N PHE A 24 6.35 -16.16 11.28
CA PHE A 24 6.88 -17.10 10.29
C PHE A 24 6.24 -18.47 10.48
N THR A 25 5.99 -19.15 9.37
CA THR A 25 5.44 -20.51 9.34
C THR A 25 6.44 -21.43 8.65
N PHE A 26 6.76 -22.56 9.28
CA PHE A 26 7.64 -23.57 8.70
C PHE A 26 6.99 -24.95 8.87
N GLY A 27 6.50 -25.52 7.77
CA GLY A 27 5.66 -26.71 7.80
C GLY A 27 4.39 -26.46 8.64
N GLU A 28 4.16 -27.30 9.65
CA GLU A 28 3.01 -27.18 10.56
C GLU A 28 3.25 -26.21 11.73
N HIS A 29 4.49 -25.75 11.92
CA HIS A 29 4.85 -24.88 13.03
C HIS A 29 4.62 -23.41 12.67
N LYS A 30 3.74 -22.76 13.44
CA LYS A 30 3.43 -21.34 13.36
C LYS A 30 4.14 -20.57 14.48
N ASP A 31 4.03 -19.25 14.44
CA ASP A 31 4.55 -18.33 15.46
C ASP A 31 6.07 -18.48 15.67
N ILE A 32 6.78 -18.64 14.55
CA ILE A 32 8.25 -18.71 14.52
C ILE A 32 8.80 -17.29 14.41
N TYR A 33 9.81 -16.99 15.21
CA TYR A 33 10.49 -15.70 15.21
C TYR A 33 11.72 -15.75 14.30
N ASN A 34 11.97 -14.67 13.56
CA ASN A 34 13.19 -14.55 12.77
C ASN A 34 14.42 -14.46 13.71
N PRO A 35 15.36 -15.42 13.66
CA PRO A 35 16.49 -15.44 14.58
C PRO A 35 17.42 -14.22 14.44
N TRP A 36 17.58 -13.69 13.23
CA TRP A 36 18.40 -12.53 12.96
C TRP A 36 17.78 -11.25 13.54
N SER A 37 16.48 -11.05 13.34
CA SER A 37 15.76 -9.91 13.89
C SER A 37 15.77 -9.92 15.41
N ILE A 38 15.57 -11.08 16.04
CA ILE A 38 15.63 -11.22 17.49
C ILE A 38 17.02 -10.95 18.04
N THR A 39 18.07 -11.50 17.42
CA THR A 39 19.45 -11.28 17.88
C THR A 39 19.81 -9.80 17.83
N ASN A 40 19.45 -9.11 16.74
CA ASN A 40 19.68 -7.69 16.61
C ASN A 40 18.84 -6.85 17.60
N TYR A 41 17.59 -7.23 17.84
CA TYR A 41 16.74 -6.57 18.84
C TYR A 41 17.33 -6.68 20.25
N LEU A 42 17.79 -7.87 20.64
CA LEU A 42 18.39 -8.11 21.96
C LEU A 42 19.69 -7.30 22.15
N ASP A 43 20.49 -7.18 21.10
CA ASP A 43 21.73 -6.39 21.09
C ASP A 43 21.46 -4.87 21.15
N LYS A 44 20.63 -4.36 20.24
CA LYS A 44 20.40 -2.92 20.04
C LYS A 44 19.28 -2.33 20.89
N ARG A 45 18.42 -3.17 21.47
CA ARG A 45 17.25 -2.81 22.27
C ARG A 45 16.27 -1.87 21.57
N LYS A 46 16.15 -2.01 20.24
CA LYS A 46 15.31 -1.14 19.39
C LYS A 46 14.54 -1.98 18.37
N THR A 47 13.28 -1.64 18.14
CA THR A 47 12.48 -2.21 17.05
C THR A 47 12.94 -1.65 15.69
N TYR A 48 13.25 -2.53 14.74
CA TYR A 48 13.77 -2.17 13.43
C TYR A 48 13.62 -3.33 12.43
N PRO A 49 13.46 -3.07 11.12
CA PRO A 49 13.50 -4.12 10.10
C PRO A 49 14.93 -4.64 9.88
N TYR A 50 15.35 -5.62 10.67
CA TYR A 50 16.72 -6.14 10.68
C TYR A 50 17.03 -7.18 9.58
N TRP A 51 16.09 -8.08 9.29
CA TRP A 51 16.20 -9.09 8.23
C TRP A 51 15.59 -8.57 6.93
N ALA A 52 14.46 -7.86 7.03
CA ALA A 52 13.71 -7.47 5.85
C ALA A 52 14.43 -6.40 5.01
N SER A 53 15.46 -5.72 5.52
CA SER A 53 16.28 -4.74 4.78
C SER A 53 17.48 -5.36 4.03
N THR A 54 17.46 -6.66 3.71
CA THR A 54 18.58 -7.37 3.04
C THR A 54 18.40 -7.48 1.50
N SER A 55 19.44 -7.95 0.80
CA SER A 55 19.64 -7.87 -0.66
C SER A 55 18.53 -8.46 -1.56
N SER A 56 17.61 -9.26 -1.03
CA SER A 56 16.47 -9.87 -1.75
C SER A 56 15.41 -8.84 -2.19
N ASN A 57 15.40 -7.65 -1.59
CA ASN A 57 14.40 -6.62 -1.85
C ASN A 57 14.42 -6.09 -3.28
N GLY A 58 15.58 -6.06 -3.94
CA GLY A 58 15.69 -5.55 -5.31
C GLY A 58 14.94 -6.43 -6.33
N LEU A 59 14.96 -7.75 -6.14
CA LEU A 59 14.23 -8.69 -7.01
C LEU A 59 12.72 -8.58 -6.78
N VAL A 60 12.28 -8.63 -5.53
CA VAL A 60 10.85 -8.50 -5.17
C VAL A 60 10.29 -7.17 -5.65
N SER A 61 11.03 -6.09 -5.42
CA SER A 61 10.72 -4.75 -5.91
C SER A 61 10.53 -4.73 -7.41
N ARG A 62 11.46 -5.32 -8.17
CA ARG A 62 11.33 -5.41 -9.63
C ARG A 62 10.11 -6.22 -10.06
N LEU A 63 9.88 -7.38 -9.45
CA LEU A 63 8.79 -8.29 -9.82
C LEU A 63 7.41 -7.69 -9.57
N ILE A 64 7.17 -7.15 -8.37
CA ILE A 64 5.88 -6.50 -8.04
C ILE A 64 5.68 -5.29 -8.95
N ARG A 65 6.75 -4.55 -9.24
CA ARG A 65 6.70 -3.40 -10.13
C ARG A 65 6.25 -3.81 -11.54
N THR A 66 6.88 -4.81 -12.16
CA THR A 66 6.51 -5.24 -13.52
C THR A 66 5.29 -6.16 -13.59
N ALA A 67 4.64 -6.46 -12.46
CA ALA A 67 3.48 -7.34 -12.42
C ALA A 67 2.20 -6.67 -12.94
N SER A 68 1.18 -7.49 -13.18
CA SER A 68 -0.16 -7.03 -13.55
C SER A 68 -0.80 -6.16 -12.48
N ALA A 69 -1.88 -5.48 -12.90
CA ALA A 69 -2.73 -4.72 -11.99
C ALA A 69 -3.33 -5.57 -10.86
N ASP A 70 -3.67 -6.84 -11.10
CA ASP A 70 -4.21 -7.75 -10.07
C ASP A 70 -3.21 -8.00 -8.95
N VAL A 71 -1.92 -8.20 -9.29
CA VAL A 71 -0.87 -8.36 -8.27
C VAL A 71 -0.69 -7.09 -7.44
N LYS A 72 -0.72 -5.92 -8.10
CA LYS A 72 -0.58 -4.62 -7.43
C LYS A 72 -1.76 -4.34 -6.49
N GLU A 73 -2.98 -4.65 -6.91
CA GLU A 73 -4.19 -4.55 -6.09
C GLU A 73 -4.11 -5.45 -4.85
N LYS A 74 -3.67 -6.70 -5.00
CA LYS A 74 -3.46 -7.62 -3.87
C LYS A 74 -2.36 -7.12 -2.92
N MET A 75 -1.29 -6.53 -3.44
CA MET A 75 -0.28 -5.91 -2.58
C MET A 75 -0.84 -4.71 -1.81
N GLU A 76 -1.72 -3.92 -2.41
CA GLU A 76 -2.42 -2.82 -1.71
C GLU A 76 -3.33 -3.35 -0.61
N ASP A 77 -4.09 -4.42 -0.87
CA ASP A 77 -4.90 -5.10 0.13
C ASP A 77 -4.03 -5.50 1.33
N LEU A 78 -2.90 -6.16 1.07
CA LEU A 78 -1.92 -6.57 2.09
C LEU A 78 -1.38 -5.39 2.90
N LEU A 79 -0.97 -4.30 2.23
CA LEU A 79 -0.47 -3.09 2.89
C LEU A 79 -1.51 -2.41 3.78
N ASN A 80 -2.79 -2.53 3.44
CA ASN A 80 -3.92 -2.05 4.25
C ASN A 80 -4.31 -3.04 5.37
N GLY A 81 -3.55 -4.11 5.59
CA GLY A 81 -3.83 -5.14 6.58
C GLY A 81 -4.99 -6.07 6.21
N ARG A 82 -5.36 -6.14 4.93
CA ARG A 82 -6.33 -7.10 4.40
C ARG A 82 -5.65 -8.38 3.95
N GLU A 83 -6.38 -9.49 4.01
CA GLU A 83 -5.92 -10.79 3.53
C GLU A 83 -6.19 -10.94 2.02
N ILE A 84 -5.33 -11.67 1.32
CA ILE A 84 -5.53 -12.00 -0.10
C ILE A 84 -5.72 -13.49 -0.30
N VAL A 85 -6.45 -13.86 -1.35
CA VAL A 85 -6.68 -15.26 -1.73
C VAL A 85 -6.08 -15.52 -3.10
N VAL A 86 -5.12 -16.45 -3.16
CA VAL A 86 -4.35 -16.78 -4.38
C VAL A 86 -4.12 -18.30 -4.48
N SER A 87 -3.95 -18.79 -5.70
CA SER A 87 -3.61 -20.19 -5.97
C SER A 87 -2.29 -20.24 -6.72
N PHE A 88 -1.31 -20.96 -6.16
CA PHE A 88 0.05 -21.08 -6.71
C PHE A 88 0.69 -22.39 -6.29
N ASP A 89 1.80 -22.75 -6.95
CA ASP A 89 2.65 -23.86 -6.56
C ASP A 89 3.67 -23.37 -5.50
N GLU A 90 3.70 -24.00 -4.33
CA GLU A 90 4.65 -23.65 -3.27
C GLU A 90 6.12 -23.84 -3.70
N GLN A 91 6.38 -24.68 -4.70
CA GLN A 91 7.72 -24.87 -5.23
C GLN A 91 8.11 -23.68 -6.12
N ILE A 92 9.08 -22.89 -5.66
CA ILE A 92 9.60 -21.76 -6.45
C ILE A 92 10.32 -22.28 -7.69
N VAL A 93 9.72 -22.05 -8.86
CA VAL A 93 10.42 -22.20 -10.14
C VAL A 93 10.97 -20.83 -10.55
N TYR A 94 12.19 -20.52 -10.12
CA TYR A 94 12.86 -19.22 -10.37
C TYR A 94 12.85 -18.81 -11.86
N ASN A 95 12.91 -19.78 -12.77
CA ASN A 95 12.89 -19.55 -14.21
C ASN A 95 11.54 -19.04 -14.75
N GLN A 96 10.49 -18.99 -13.93
CA GLN A 96 9.15 -18.53 -14.31
C GLN A 96 8.77 -17.17 -13.71
N LEU A 97 9.65 -16.55 -12.92
CA LEU A 97 9.34 -15.31 -12.18
C LEU A 97 8.94 -14.14 -13.08
N ASP A 98 9.50 -14.03 -14.29
CA ASP A 98 9.19 -12.94 -15.22
C ASP A 98 7.90 -13.18 -16.04
N HIS A 99 7.29 -14.37 -15.96
CA HIS A 99 6.16 -14.77 -16.81
C HIS A 99 4.96 -15.37 -16.06
N ASN A 100 5.11 -15.66 -14.77
CA ASN A 100 4.09 -16.30 -13.94
C ASN A 100 3.89 -15.50 -12.65
N GLU A 101 2.79 -14.75 -12.57
CA GLU A 101 2.43 -13.96 -11.40
C GLU A 101 2.28 -14.81 -10.14
N ASN A 102 1.86 -16.07 -10.29
CA ASN A 102 1.76 -17.00 -9.17
C ASN A 102 3.13 -17.28 -8.53
N ALA A 103 4.22 -17.21 -9.30
CA ALA A 103 5.57 -17.37 -8.78
C ALA A 103 6.00 -16.21 -7.86
N ILE A 104 5.38 -15.02 -7.99
CA ILE A 104 5.60 -13.90 -7.06
C ILE A 104 5.08 -14.28 -5.67
N TRP A 105 3.86 -14.83 -5.59
CA TRP A 105 3.29 -15.26 -4.31
C TRP A 105 4.08 -16.41 -3.68
N SER A 106 4.53 -17.39 -4.47
CA SER A 106 5.43 -18.44 -4.01
C SER A 106 6.73 -17.87 -3.44
N LEU A 107 7.34 -16.90 -4.14
CA LEU A 107 8.57 -16.24 -3.69
C LEU A 107 8.35 -15.47 -2.39
N LEU A 108 7.28 -14.68 -2.30
CA LEU A 108 6.95 -13.88 -1.11
C LEU A 108 6.64 -14.75 0.11
N LEU A 109 5.97 -15.89 -0.09
CA LEU A 109 5.72 -16.85 0.97
C LEU A 109 7.01 -17.56 1.41
N ALA A 110 7.80 -18.09 0.47
CA ALA A 110 9.01 -18.85 0.78
C ALA A 110 10.13 -17.99 1.40
N SER A 111 10.16 -16.70 1.08
CA SER A 111 11.04 -15.72 1.73
C SER A 111 10.52 -15.28 3.11
N GLY A 112 9.29 -15.65 3.48
CA GLY A 112 8.69 -15.30 4.75
C GLY A 112 8.17 -13.87 4.84
N TYR A 113 8.01 -13.17 3.71
CA TYR A 113 7.34 -11.86 3.67
C TYR A 113 5.84 -11.96 3.93
N LEU A 114 5.24 -13.07 3.50
CA LEU A 114 3.84 -13.44 3.75
C LEU A 114 3.76 -14.70 4.61
N LYS A 115 2.63 -14.86 5.30
CA LYS A 115 2.27 -16.07 6.06
C LYS A 115 0.93 -16.63 5.60
N VAL A 116 0.76 -17.94 5.73
CA VAL A 116 -0.51 -18.63 5.42
C VAL A 116 -1.44 -18.59 6.63
N LYS A 117 -2.61 -17.98 6.46
CA LYS A 117 -3.69 -17.99 7.46
C LYS A 117 -4.50 -19.27 7.36
N HIS A 118 -4.91 -19.60 6.15
CA HIS A 118 -5.78 -20.74 5.84
C HIS A 118 -5.50 -21.29 4.43
N VAL A 119 -5.79 -22.57 4.21
CA VAL A 119 -5.72 -23.23 2.89
C VAL A 119 -7.05 -23.92 2.60
N ASP A 120 -7.71 -23.49 1.53
CA ASP A 120 -8.88 -24.18 0.97
C ASP A 120 -8.44 -25.12 -0.15
N TYR A 121 -9.04 -26.30 -0.22
CA TYR A 121 -8.88 -27.19 -1.37
C TYR A 121 -10.14 -27.16 -2.22
N ARG A 122 -10.05 -26.62 -3.44
CA ARG A 122 -11.20 -26.36 -4.30
C ARG A 122 -11.18 -27.25 -5.55
N GLY A 123 -12.35 -27.50 -6.11
CA GLY A 123 -12.52 -28.31 -7.31
C GLY A 123 -12.28 -29.81 -7.10
N ILE A 124 -12.44 -30.57 -8.19
CA ILE A 124 -12.29 -32.04 -8.18
C ILE A 124 -10.82 -32.43 -7.98
N THR A 125 -9.91 -31.64 -8.53
CA THR A 125 -8.45 -31.82 -8.45
C THR A 125 -7.87 -31.43 -7.08
N ARG A 126 -8.70 -30.89 -6.17
CA ARG A 126 -8.28 -30.36 -4.85
C ARG A 126 -7.12 -29.38 -5.00
N GLU A 127 -7.30 -28.39 -5.87
CA GLU A 127 -6.33 -27.31 -6.04
C GLU A 127 -6.26 -26.49 -4.75
N PRO A 128 -5.05 -26.21 -4.23
CA PRO A 128 -4.90 -25.40 -3.04
C PRO A 128 -5.10 -23.91 -3.35
N TRP A 129 -5.83 -23.24 -2.46
CA TRP A 129 -6.09 -21.82 -2.45
C TRP A 129 -5.68 -21.26 -1.09
N TYR A 130 -4.69 -20.39 -1.10
CA TYR A 130 -4.06 -19.86 0.10
C TYR A 130 -4.66 -18.51 0.45
N THR A 131 -5.05 -18.36 1.71
CA THR A 131 -5.32 -17.05 2.31
C THR A 131 -4.03 -16.54 2.94
N LEU A 132 -3.47 -15.47 2.38
CA LEU A 132 -2.19 -14.90 2.78
C LEU A 132 -2.38 -13.57 3.50
N ASP A 133 -1.47 -13.31 4.44
CA ASP A 133 -1.38 -12.08 5.22
C ASP A 133 0.10 -11.66 5.34
N ILE A 134 0.36 -10.38 5.62
CA ILE A 134 1.71 -9.91 5.92
C ILE A 134 2.19 -10.56 7.21
N THR A 135 3.44 -11.05 7.20
CA THR A 135 4.01 -11.79 8.33
C THR A 135 3.96 -10.98 9.63
N ASN A 136 4.54 -9.78 9.63
CA ASN A 136 4.66 -8.89 10.80
C ASN A 136 4.97 -7.43 10.41
N ILE A 137 5.15 -6.56 11.40
CA ILE A 137 5.46 -5.14 11.18
C ILE A 137 6.79 -4.96 10.44
N GLU A 138 7.77 -5.83 10.63
CA GLU A 138 9.05 -5.73 9.92
C GLU A 138 8.87 -5.92 8.40
N THR A 139 8.05 -6.89 7.97
CA THR A 139 7.78 -7.11 6.54
C THR A 139 6.85 -6.04 5.97
N LEU A 140 5.87 -5.57 6.75
CA LEU A 140 5.04 -4.40 6.38
C LEU A 140 5.93 -3.18 6.12
N SER A 141 6.80 -2.84 7.08
CA SER A 141 7.72 -1.69 6.96
C SER A 141 8.60 -1.80 5.72
N MET A 142 9.11 -3.00 5.41
CA MET A 142 9.90 -3.22 4.19
C MET A 142 9.09 -2.95 2.93
N PHE A 143 7.87 -3.48 2.81
CA PHE A 143 7.05 -3.19 1.65
C PHE A 143 6.72 -1.70 1.56
N THR A 144 6.31 -1.06 2.67
CA THR A 144 6.07 0.39 2.68
C THR A 144 7.29 1.17 2.16
N THR A 145 8.50 0.87 2.66
CA THR A 145 9.73 1.52 2.19
C THR A 145 10.05 1.20 0.73
N MET A 146 9.85 -0.05 0.30
CA MET A 146 10.07 -0.45 -1.10
C MET A 146 9.18 0.33 -2.07
N PHE A 147 7.90 0.49 -1.73
CA PHE A 147 6.98 1.29 -2.53
C PHE A 147 7.40 2.77 -2.47
N GLN A 148 7.81 3.30 -1.31
CA GLN A 148 8.37 4.66 -1.19
C GLN A 148 9.58 4.88 -2.12
N ASP A 149 10.51 3.94 -2.18
CA ASP A 149 11.72 4.02 -3.01
C ASP A 149 11.40 4.06 -4.51
N TRP A 150 10.29 3.48 -4.96
CA TRP A 150 9.83 3.64 -6.35
C TRP A 150 9.56 5.10 -6.70
N PHE A 151 9.30 5.93 -5.70
CA PHE A 151 9.02 7.35 -5.83
C PHE A 151 10.23 8.25 -5.52
N GLN A 152 11.27 7.76 -4.84
CA GLN A 152 12.47 8.53 -4.45
C GLN A 152 13.44 8.83 -5.59
N ASN A 153 13.30 8.21 -6.77
CA ASN A 153 14.15 8.55 -7.92
C ASN A 153 14.02 10.01 -8.41
N GLN A 154 13.25 10.89 -7.74
CA GLN A 154 13.23 12.33 -7.94
C GLN A 154 13.00 13.11 -6.62
N ASP A 155 13.94 13.03 -5.68
CA ASP A 155 13.96 13.66 -4.33
C ASP A 155 13.48 15.12 -4.22
N ALA A 156 13.45 15.89 -5.31
CA ALA A 156 12.92 17.25 -5.27
C ALA A 156 11.37 17.30 -5.31
N ASN A 157 10.68 16.45 -6.07
CA ASN A 157 9.27 16.72 -6.43
C ASN A 157 8.25 16.24 -5.38
N TYR A 158 8.60 15.22 -4.59
CA TYR A 158 7.69 14.59 -3.61
C TYR A 158 7.29 15.54 -2.46
N GLY A 159 8.28 16.15 -1.80
CA GLY A 159 8.02 17.10 -0.71
C GLY A 159 7.17 18.29 -1.17
N TYR A 160 7.33 18.70 -2.43
CA TYR A 160 6.50 19.75 -3.01
C TYR A 160 5.08 19.29 -3.32
N PHE A 161 4.85 18.06 -3.78
CA PHE A 161 3.49 17.52 -3.92
C PHE A 161 2.74 17.53 -2.59
N MET A 162 3.35 17.01 -1.51
CA MET A 162 2.71 17.01 -0.20
C MET A 162 2.44 18.43 0.32
N LYS A 163 3.36 19.36 0.10
CA LYS A 163 3.16 20.78 0.45
C LYS A 163 2.02 21.38 -0.36
N ALA A 164 1.94 21.08 -1.65
CA ALA A 164 0.86 21.53 -2.54
C ALA A 164 -0.49 20.96 -2.11
N LEU A 165 -0.55 19.67 -1.76
CA LEU A 165 -1.74 18.98 -1.26
C LEU A 165 -2.28 19.61 0.03
N ILE A 166 -1.39 19.88 0.99
CA ILE A 166 -1.73 20.53 2.27
C ILE A 166 -2.09 22.00 2.09
N ASN A 167 -1.56 22.68 1.06
CA ASN A 167 -1.83 24.09 0.78
C ASN A 167 -2.95 24.34 -0.23
N GLY A 168 -3.44 23.33 -0.94
CA GLY A 168 -4.51 23.48 -1.93
C GLY A 168 -4.02 24.11 -3.22
N ASP A 169 -2.74 23.95 -3.52
CA ASP A 169 -2.11 24.45 -4.73
C ASP A 169 -2.35 23.46 -5.87
N LEU A 170 -3.52 23.58 -6.52
CA LEU A 170 -3.95 22.69 -7.61
C LEU A 170 -2.96 22.67 -8.78
N GLU A 171 -2.36 23.82 -9.10
CA GLU A 171 -1.38 23.91 -10.20
C GLU A 171 -0.14 23.09 -9.88
N ALA A 172 0.44 23.29 -8.69
CA ALA A 172 1.60 22.53 -8.25
C ALA A 172 1.27 21.04 -8.10
N MET A 173 0.12 20.68 -7.52
CA MET A 173 -0.32 19.29 -7.40
C MET A 173 -0.39 18.62 -8.76
N ASN A 174 -1.07 19.23 -9.74
CA ASN A 174 -1.17 18.69 -11.10
C ASN A 174 0.20 18.56 -11.77
N TYR A 175 1.07 19.56 -11.64
CA TYR A 175 2.42 19.52 -12.20
C TYR A 175 3.24 18.34 -11.63
N TYR A 176 3.29 18.21 -10.31
CA TYR A 176 4.08 17.15 -9.67
C TYR A 176 3.46 15.78 -9.92
N MET A 177 2.14 15.64 -9.80
CA MET A 177 1.45 14.39 -10.01
C MET A 177 1.65 13.86 -11.43
N ASN A 178 1.50 14.72 -12.46
CA ASN A 178 1.74 14.31 -13.85
C ASN A 178 3.21 13.94 -14.10
N LYS A 179 4.16 14.61 -13.44
CA LYS A 179 5.59 14.28 -13.55
C LYS A 179 5.92 12.92 -12.94
N VAL A 180 5.37 12.63 -11.75
CA VAL A 180 5.56 11.33 -11.08
C VAL A 180 4.83 10.25 -11.88
N ALA A 181 3.56 10.46 -12.24
CA ALA A 181 2.78 9.56 -13.09
C ALA A 181 3.53 9.21 -14.39
N LEU A 182 4.04 10.20 -15.13
CA LEU A 182 4.76 9.95 -16.37
C LEU A 182 6.02 9.10 -16.16
N ALA A 183 6.81 9.39 -15.12
CA ALA A 183 8.04 8.67 -14.82
C ALA A 183 7.75 7.23 -14.37
N THR A 184 6.78 7.06 -13.48
CA THR A 184 6.41 5.78 -12.89
C THR A 184 5.69 4.90 -13.92
N PHE A 185 4.71 5.43 -14.65
CA PHE A 185 3.94 4.70 -15.66
C PHE A 185 4.73 4.38 -16.93
N SER A 186 5.65 5.26 -17.35
CA SER A 186 6.55 4.92 -18.46
C SER A 186 7.57 3.84 -18.08
N TYR A 187 7.89 3.68 -16.80
CA TYR A 187 8.73 2.58 -16.32
C TYR A 187 7.99 1.23 -16.34
N PHE A 188 6.66 1.24 -16.12
CA PHE A 188 5.82 0.04 -16.19
C PHE A 188 5.57 -0.46 -17.63
N ASP A 189 5.43 0.46 -18.59
CA ASP A 189 5.23 0.11 -20.01
C ASP A 189 6.42 -0.60 -20.67
N VAL A 190 7.64 -0.50 -20.11
CA VAL A 190 8.85 -1.11 -20.70
C VAL A 190 8.91 -2.63 -20.48
N GLY A 191 8.09 -3.19 -19.57
CA GLY A 191 8.01 -4.63 -19.30
C GLY A 191 6.81 -5.34 -19.92
N SER A 192 5.73 -4.61 -20.22
CA SER A 192 4.48 -5.18 -20.72
C SER A 192 4.37 -4.97 -22.23
N GLY A 193 4.61 -6.03 -23.01
CA GLY A 193 4.48 -6.01 -24.48
C GLY A 193 3.06 -5.76 -25.01
N ASN A 194 2.08 -5.55 -24.13
CA ASN A 194 0.69 -5.28 -24.47
C ASN A 194 0.37 -3.83 -24.11
N GLY A 195 0.28 -2.98 -25.11
CA GLY A 195 -0.09 -1.59 -24.92
C GLY A 195 -1.54 -1.43 -24.46
N SER A 196 -1.75 -0.39 -23.65
CA SER A 196 -2.91 0.51 -23.71
C SER A 196 -4.25 0.08 -23.09
N ASP A 197 -4.29 -0.84 -22.14
CA ASP A 197 -5.43 -0.90 -21.21
C ASP A 197 -5.20 0.07 -20.04
N PRO A 198 -6.20 0.89 -19.66
CA PRO A 198 -6.08 1.76 -18.50
C PRO A 198 -5.93 0.91 -17.24
N GLU A 199 -4.94 1.24 -16.41
CA GLU A 199 -4.79 0.63 -15.09
C GLU A 199 -6.09 0.83 -14.27
N PRO A 200 -6.47 -0.12 -13.41
CA PRO A 200 -7.67 0.03 -12.59
C PRO A 200 -7.51 1.15 -11.55
N GLU A 201 -8.62 1.74 -11.11
CA GLU A 201 -8.66 2.78 -10.06
C GLU A 201 -7.82 2.42 -8.82
N ARG A 202 -7.85 1.15 -8.42
CA ARG A 202 -7.10 0.63 -7.27
C ARG A 202 -5.58 0.75 -7.43
N PHE A 203 -5.05 0.64 -8.64
CA PHE A 203 -3.63 0.87 -8.86
C PHE A 203 -3.24 2.34 -8.59
N TYR A 204 -4.05 3.28 -9.08
CA TYR A 204 -3.83 4.70 -8.81
C TYR A 204 -4.05 5.06 -7.35
N HIS A 205 -5.02 4.41 -6.70
CA HIS A 205 -5.22 4.50 -5.26
C HIS A 205 -3.94 4.09 -4.52
N GLY A 206 -3.41 2.88 -4.76
CA GLY A 206 -2.18 2.41 -4.13
C GLY A 206 -0.97 3.32 -4.42
N PHE A 207 -0.89 3.88 -5.63
CA PHE A 207 0.12 4.86 -6.03
C PHE A 207 0.04 6.13 -5.17
N VAL A 208 -1.13 6.75 -5.04
CA VAL A 208 -1.31 7.98 -4.26
C VAL A 208 -1.19 7.70 -2.76
N LEU A 209 -1.70 6.58 -2.28
CA LEU A 209 -1.55 6.15 -0.89
C LEU A 209 -0.08 5.98 -0.51
N GLY A 210 0.73 5.39 -1.39
CA GLY A 210 2.18 5.27 -1.20
C GLY A 210 2.89 6.62 -1.06
N LEU A 211 2.46 7.64 -1.82
CA LEU A 211 2.96 9.00 -1.66
C LEU A 211 2.52 9.61 -0.31
N ILE A 212 1.31 9.36 0.15
CA ILE A 212 0.78 10.03 1.35
C ILE A 212 1.23 9.33 2.64
N ALA A 213 1.52 8.02 2.60
CA ALA A 213 1.82 7.17 3.76
C ALA A 213 2.94 7.69 4.68
N GLU A 214 3.95 8.39 4.15
CA GLU A 214 5.06 8.95 4.95
C GLU A 214 4.60 10.03 5.96
N ARG A 215 3.42 10.62 5.75
CA ARG A 215 2.84 11.60 6.67
C ARG A 215 2.04 11.00 7.83
N ALA A 216 2.11 9.68 8.04
CA ALA A 216 1.47 8.99 9.17
C ALA A 216 1.82 9.59 10.56
N GLY A 217 2.94 10.31 10.69
CA GLY A 217 3.31 11.02 11.92
C GLY A 217 2.57 12.35 12.17
N ILE A 218 1.98 12.96 11.13
CA ILE A 218 1.26 14.24 11.20
C ILE A 218 -0.25 14.04 10.92
N TYR A 219 -0.57 13.01 10.14
CA TYR A 219 -1.91 12.65 9.74
C TYR A 219 -2.21 11.20 10.13
N GLU A 220 -3.39 10.96 10.69
CA GLU A 220 -4.00 9.65 10.62
C GLU A 220 -4.55 9.46 9.19
N ILE A 221 -4.01 8.48 8.47
CA ILE A 221 -4.41 8.15 7.10
C ILE A 221 -5.37 6.97 7.15
N ARG A 222 -6.56 7.13 6.59
CA ARG A 222 -7.57 6.09 6.43
C ARG A 222 -7.82 5.87 4.94
N SER A 223 -7.82 4.63 4.48
CA SER A 223 -8.16 4.25 3.11
C SER A 223 -9.28 3.20 3.11
N ASN A 224 -10.13 3.20 2.08
CA ASN A 224 -11.10 2.11 1.82
C ASN A 224 -11.99 1.73 3.02
N ARG A 225 -12.33 2.68 3.90
CA ARG A 225 -13.13 2.45 5.11
C ARG A 225 -14.57 2.92 4.89
N GLU A 226 -15.54 2.14 5.37
CA GLU A 226 -16.97 2.51 5.36
C GLU A 226 -17.23 3.62 6.38
N SER A 227 -17.81 4.74 5.93
CA SER A 227 -18.42 5.74 6.82
C SER A 227 -19.78 6.18 6.30
N GLY A 228 -20.77 6.21 7.21
CA GLY A 228 -22.11 6.80 7.06
C GLY A 228 -23.00 6.21 5.95
N PHE A 229 -22.66 6.46 4.69
CA PHE A 229 -23.42 6.10 3.49
C PHE A 229 -22.55 5.71 2.26
N GLY A 230 -21.24 5.55 2.40
CA GLY A 230 -20.31 5.18 1.31
C GLY A 230 -18.90 4.78 1.77
N ARG A 231 -18.00 4.56 0.79
CA ARG A 231 -16.57 4.29 0.99
C ARG A 231 -15.78 5.40 0.28
N TYR A 232 -15.05 6.22 1.03
CA TYR A 232 -14.08 7.15 0.46
C TYR A 232 -12.80 6.40 0.10
N ASP A 233 -12.08 6.88 -0.92
CA ASP A 233 -10.78 6.31 -1.26
C ASP A 233 -9.74 6.61 -0.18
N ILE A 234 -9.43 7.90 0.07
CA ILE A 234 -8.46 8.30 1.11
C ILE A 234 -9.00 9.46 1.95
N MET A 235 -8.86 9.35 3.27
CA MET A 235 -9.10 10.42 4.24
C MET A 235 -7.85 10.63 5.10
N MET A 236 -7.37 11.87 5.15
CA MET A 236 -6.25 12.30 5.97
C MET A 236 -6.77 13.18 7.10
N ILE A 237 -6.66 12.70 8.34
CA ILE A 237 -7.11 13.39 9.55
C ILE A 237 -5.88 13.97 10.27
N PRO A 238 -5.74 15.29 10.40
CA PRO A 238 -4.56 15.90 11.01
C PRO A 238 -4.54 15.67 12.51
N GLN A 239 -3.36 15.38 13.06
CA GLN A 239 -3.13 15.32 14.51
C GLN A 239 -3.21 16.74 15.11
N GLU A 240 -2.59 17.73 14.46
CA GLU A 240 -2.67 19.16 14.82
C GLU A 240 -3.78 19.87 14.03
N ARG A 241 -5.04 19.70 14.46
CA ARG A 241 -6.25 20.16 13.74
C ARG A 241 -6.38 21.68 13.53
N GLU A 242 -5.68 22.48 14.34
CA GLU A 242 -5.65 23.95 14.22
C GLU A 242 -4.64 24.44 13.16
N LYS A 243 -3.71 23.57 12.75
CA LYS A 243 -2.57 23.92 11.90
C LYS A 243 -2.66 23.33 10.51
N TYR A 244 -3.26 22.15 10.40
CA TYR A 244 -3.36 21.41 9.15
C TYR A 244 -4.82 21.10 8.83
N PRO A 245 -5.22 21.16 7.54
CA PRO A 245 -6.55 20.79 7.11
C PRO A 245 -6.72 19.25 7.11
N ALA A 246 -7.94 18.79 7.31
CA ALA A 246 -8.34 17.44 6.89
C ALA A 246 -8.53 17.40 5.38
N ILE A 247 -8.24 16.24 4.78
CA ILE A 247 -8.24 16.07 3.34
C ILE A 247 -9.00 14.79 3.00
N ILE A 248 -9.93 14.87 2.06
CA ILE A 248 -10.62 13.72 1.46
C ILE A 248 -10.26 13.70 -0.02
N ILE A 249 -9.86 12.52 -0.50
CA ILE A 249 -9.47 12.29 -1.89
C ILE A 249 -10.32 11.16 -2.43
N GLU A 250 -10.85 11.36 -3.64
CA GLU A 250 -11.60 10.36 -4.40
C GLU A 250 -10.98 10.19 -5.80
N PHE A 251 -10.88 8.94 -6.25
CA PHE A 251 -10.25 8.58 -7.52
C PHE A 251 -11.30 8.23 -8.59
N LYS A 252 -10.99 8.59 -9.84
CA LYS A 252 -11.73 8.16 -11.03
C LYS A 252 -10.80 7.81 -12.17
N VAL A 253 -11.08 6.72 -12.88
CA VAL A 253 -10.42 6.40 -14.16
C VAL A 253 -11.35 6.70 -15.31
N CYS A 254 -10.90 7.55 -16.24
CA CYS A 254 -11.70 7.94 -17.40
C CYS A 254 -12.09 6.72 -18.24
N SER A 255 -13.39 6.55 -18.44
CA SER A 255 -13.91 5.46 -19.25
C SER A 255 -13.70 5.72 -20.75
N ARG A 256 -12.76 4.99 -21.37
CA ARG A 256 -12.54 5.04 -22.84
C ARG A 256 -13.80 4.67 -23.64
N MET A 257 -14.64 3.79 -23.09
CA MET A 257 -15.91 3.37 -23.69
C MET A 257 -16.94 4.50 -23.71
N LYS A 258 -16.98 5.34 -22.67
CA LYS A 258 -17.91 6.47 -22.57
C LYS A 258 -17.35 7.77 -23.16
N LYS A 259 -16.08 7.80 -23.57
CA LYS A 259 -15.35 9.02 -24.00
C LYS A 259 -15.40 10.14 -22.96
N GLU A 260 -15.34 9.75 -21.69
CA GLU A 260 -15.33 10.65 -20.54
C GLU A 260 -14.04 11.46 -20.51
N THR A 261 -14.14 12.77 -20.27
CA THR A 261 -12.96 13.63 -20.11
C THR A 261 -12.41 13.59 -18.69
N LEU A 262 -11.17 14.05 -18.51
CA LEU A 262 -10.56 14.17 -17.18
C LEU A 262 -11.36 15.12 -16.29
N GLU A 263 -11.87 16.21 -16.84
CA GLU A 263 -12.68 17.20 -16.13
C GLU A 263 -14.03 16.61 -15.66
N GLU A 264 -14.68 15.82 -16.52
CA GLU A 264 -15.92 15.11 -16.16
C GLU A 264 -15.68 14.09 -15.04
N ALA A 265 -14.57 13.35 -15.11
CA ALA A 265 -14.18 12.39 -14.08
C ALA A 265 -13.82 13.08 -12.75
N VAL A 266 -13.11 14.22 -12.77
CA VAL A 266 -12.83 15.03 -11.57
C VAL A 266 -14.13 15.49 -10.94
N GLN A 267 -15.05 16.04 -11.74
CA GLN A 267 -16.34 16.50 -11.22
C GLN A 267 -17.13 15.34 -10.61
N SER A 268 -17.16 14.17 -11.26
CA SER A 268 -17.80 12.98 -10.71
C SER A 268 -17.18 12.53 -9.38
N ALA A 269 -15.87 12.69 -9.20
CA ALA A 269 -15.20 12.37 -7.94
C ALA A 269 -15.62 13.34 -6.82
N LEU A 270 -15.65 14.63 -7.11
CA LEU A 270 -16.07 15.68 -6.16
C LEU A 270 -17.55 15.54 -5.80
N ASP A 271 -18.42 15.30 -6.79
CA ASP A 271 -19.85 15.07 -6.57
C ASP A 271 -20.06 13.85 -5.65
N GLN A 272 -19.28 12.78 -5.85
CA GLN A 272 -19.34 11.61 -4.98
C GLN A 272 -18.98 11.92 -3.52
N ILE A 273 -17.97 12.77 -3.28
CA ILE A 273 -17.61 13.19 -1.90
C ILE A 273 -18.78 13.88 -1.21
N VAL A 274 -19.45 14.80 -1.94
CA VAL A 274 -20.60 15.55 -1.45
C VAL A 274 -21.81 14.63 -1.23
N ASP A 275 -22.18 13.84 -2.24
CA ASP A 275 -23.36 12.97 -2.22
C ASP A 275 -23.29 11.91 -1.12
N LYS A 276 -22.09 11.42 -0.83
CA LYS A 276 -21.85 10.44 0.23
C LYS A 276 -21.63 11.06 1.61
N ASN A 277 -21.55 12.40 1.69
CA ASN A 277 -21.40 13.17 2.91
C ASN A 277 -20.22 12.67 3.77
N TYR A 278 -19.05 12.47 3.13
CA TYR A 278 -17.85 11.99 3.81
C TYR A 278 -17.38 12.94 4.93
N ASP A 279 -17.72 14.22 4.84
CA ASP A 279 -17.45 15.24 5.88
C ASP A 279 -18.07 14.91 7.23
N ALA A 280 -19.19 14.18 7.26
CA ALA A 280 -19.92 13.88 8.50
C ALA A 280 -19.01 13.28 9.58
N GLU A 281 -18.08 12.41 9.18
CA GLU A 281 -17.12 11.80 10.09
C GLU A 281 -16.15 12.83 10.69
N LEU A 282 -15.58 13.70 9.86
CA LEU A 282 -14.63 14.74 10.29
C LEU A 282 -15.31 15.81 11.16
N LEU A 283 -16.53 16.22 10.77
CA LEU A 283 -17.36 17.15 11.52
C LEU A 283 -17.72 16.57 12.91
N SER A 284 -18.07 15.28 12.99
CA SER A 284 -18.37 14.61 14.27
C SER A 284 -17.17 14.57 15.21
N GLN A 285 -15.95 14.59 14.65
CA GLN A 285 -14.71 14.66 15.41
C GLN A 285 -14.36 16.10 15.82
N GLY A 286 -15.12 17.12 15.40
CA GLY A 286 -14.89 18.52 15.76
C GLY A 286 -13.95 19.27 14.81
N ILE A 287 -13.70 18.76 13.61
CA ILE A 287 -12.97 19.49 12.57
C ILE A 287 -13.97 20.44 11.89
N ALA A 288 -13.63 21.72 11.79
CA ALA A 288 -14.49 22.72 11.17
C ALA A 288 -14.58 22.51 9.65
N ALA A 289 -15.73 22.80 9.05
CA ALA A 289 -15.98 22.53 7.63
C ALA A 289 -15.01 23.28 6.70
N ASP A 290 -14.59 24.48 7.06
CA ASP A 290 -13.59 25.29 6.34
C ASP A 290 -12.16 24.74 6.46
N MET A 291 -11.93 23.79 7.37
CA MET A 291 -10.68 23.05 7.54
C MET A 291 -10.71 21.68 6.84
N ILE A 292 -11.76 21.38 6.06
CA ILE A 292 -11.86 20.16 5.26
C ILE A 292 -11.64 20.50 3.78
N ARG A 293 -10.80 19.71 3.11
CA ARG A 293 -10.51 19.87 1.68
C ARG A 293 -10.91 18.62 0.92
N HIS A 294 -11.49 18.83 -0.25
CA HIS A 294 -11.90 17.77 -1.16
C HIS A 294 -11.02 17.85 -2.40
N TYR A 295 -10.53 16.70 -2.86
CA TYR A 295 -9.83 16.60 -4.12
C TYR A 295 -10.35 15.42 -4.94
N GLY A 296 -10.70 15.69 -6.19
CA GLY A 296 -11.02 14.68 -7.19
C GLY A 296 -9.80 14.40 -8.05
N PHE A 297 -9.35 13.15 -8.09
CA PHE A 297 -8.21 12.72 -8.89
C PHE A 297 -8.72 11.88 -10.08
N ALA A 298 -8.65 12.43 -11.29
CA ALA A 298 -8.99 11.73 -12.51
C ALA A 298 -7.75 11.23 -13.24
N PHE A 299 -7.79 9.99 -13.74
CA PHE A 299 -6.70 9.34 -14.45
C PHE A 299 -7.11 8.91 -15.86
N GLU A 300 -6.26 9.22 -16.83
CA GLU A 300 -6.35 8.74 -18.21
C GLU A 300 -5.00 8.14 -18.61
N GLY A 301 -4.79 6.88 -18.25
CA GLY A 301 -3.51 6.19 -18.42
C GLY A 301 -2.39 6.93 -17.69
N LYS A 302 -1.59 7.71 -18.43
CA LYS A 302 -0.46 8.46 -17.85
C LYS A 302 -0.78 9.88 -17.40
N ARG A 303 -1.95 10.39 -17.78
CA ARG A 303 -2.36 11.76 -17.50
C ARG A 303 -3.22 11.78 -16.25
N VAL A 304 -2.98 12.79 -15.42
CA VAL A 304 -3.75 13.00 -14.19
C VAL A 304 -4.32 14.41 -14.20
N LEU A 305 -5.55 14.58 -13.75
CA LEU A 305 -6.11 15.87 -13.41
C LEU A 305 -6.60 15.83 -11.95
N ILE A 306 -6.18 16.81 -11.17
CA ILE A 306 -6.62 17.02 -9.79
C ILE A 306 -7.46 18.31 -9.77
N GLY A 307 -8.67 18.22 -9.24
CA GLY A 307 -9.56 19.37 -9.02
C GLY A 307 -10.15 19.40 -7.63
#